data_AF-J3GKQ8-F1
#
_entry.id   AF-J3GKQ8-F1
#
_cell.length_a   1.000
_cell.length_b   1.000
_cell.length_c   1.000
_cell.angle_alpha   90.00
_cell.angle_beta   90.00
_cell.angle_gamma   90.00
#
_symmetry.space_group_name_H-M   'P 1'
#
loop_
_entity.id
_entity.type
_entity.pdbx_description
1 polymer ?
#
loop_
_entity_poly.entity_id
_entity_poly.type
_entity_poly.pdbx_seq_one_letter_code
_entity_poly.pdbx_strand_id
1 'polypeptide(L)'
;GIGSLPYFTARHALEKGLMVQVLPDWTFLASYHGGAWLLHSPTRYLPPKLRVLIDYLVECLEKEPTLGKPGKSNGPGWSPSEYELPESDGLF
;
A
#
# COMPACT_ATOMS: atom_id res chain seq x y z
N GLY A 1 9.83 14.99 -11.71
CA GLY A 1 8.73 15.36 -10.80
C GLY A 1 8.66 14.38 -9.65
N ILE A 2 7.80 14.61 -8.67
CA ILE A 2 7.53 13.68 -7.55
C ILE A 2 6.15 13.05 -7.79
N GLY A 3 6.01 11.76 -7.50
CA GLY A 3 4.74 11.05 -7.64
C GLY A 3 4.62 9.92 -6.63
N SER A 4 3.39 9.60 -6.23
CA SER A 4 3.07 8.45 -5.40
C SER A 4 2.85 7.22 -6.28
N LEU A 5 3.52 6.11 -5.97
CA LEU A 5 3.33 4.85 -6.66
C LEU A 5 3.45 3.67 -5.69
N PRO A 6 2.79 2.53 -5.99
CA PRO A 6 2.97 1.31 -5.22
C PRO A 6 4.42 0.84 -5.25
N TYR A 7 4.88 0.30 -4.11
CA TYR A 7 6.27 -0.13 -3.95
C TYR A 7 6.70 -1.17 -5.00
N PHE A 8 5.87 -2.17 -5.30
CA PHE A 8 6.21 -3.24 -6.23
C PHE A 8 6.55 -2.72 -7.65
N THR A 9 5.91 -1.61 -8.07
CA THR A 9 6.20 -0.95 -9.35
C THR A 9 7.49 -0.15 -9.27
N ALA A 10 7.75 0.49 -8.12
CA ALA A 10 8.94 1.34 -7.91
C ALA A 10 10.22 0.52 -7.71
N ARG A 11 10.13 -0.71 -7.20
CA ARG A 11 11.26 -1.54 -6.75
C ARG A 11 12.40 -1.60 -7.76
N HIS A 12 12.11 -1.96 -9.00
CA HIS A 12 13.13 -2.10 -10.05
C HIS A 12 13.84 -0.78 -10.37
N ALA A 13 13.12 0.33 -10.32
CA ALA A 13 13.68 1.65 -10.56
C ALA A 13 14.51 2.15 -9.35
N LEU A 14 14.10 1.81 -8.13
CA LEU A 14 14.87 2.07 -6.91
C LEU A 14 16.18 1.26 -6.89
N GLU A 15 16.14 -0.03 -7.22
CA GLU A 15 17.33 -0.90 -7.31
C GLU A 15 18.34 -0.42 -8.36
N LYS A 16 17.85 0.15 -9.46
CA LYS A 16 18.68 0.72 -10.52
C LYS A 16 19.15 2.15 -10.25
N GLY A 17 18.74 2.76 -9.14
CA GLY A 17 19.03 4.16 -8.84
C GLY A 17 18.38 5.18 -9.78
N LEU A 18 17.35 4.76 -10.53
CA LEU A 18 16.57 5.64 -11.42
C LEU A 18 15.51 6.44 -10.67
N MET A 19 15.16 6.00 -9.46
CA MET A 19 14.24 6.67 -8.54
C MET A 19 14.85 6.71 -7.14
N VAL A 20 14.39 7.68 -6.34
CA VAL A 20 14.75 7.81 -4.93
C VAL A 20 13.48 7.95 -4.10
N GLN A 21 13.44 7.28 -2.94
CA GLN A 21 12.35 7.48 -1.98
C GLN A 21 12.50 8.86 -1.33
N VAL A 22 11.41 9.63 -1.33
CA VAL A 22 11.31 10.91 -0.63
C VAL A 22 10.33 10.78 0.53
N LEU A 23 10.55 11.54 1.61
CA LEU A 23 9.69 11.57 2.80
C LEU A 23 9.44 10.17 3.42
N PRO A 24 10.50 9.42 3.81
CA PRO A 24 10.35 8.06 4.34
C PRO A 24 9.60 7.98 5.67
N ASP A 25 9.50 9.09 6.43
CA ASP A 25 8.78 9.14 7.70
C ASP A 25 7.28 9.45 7.55
N TRP A 26 6.83 9.70 6.33
CA TRP A 26 5.46 10.11 6.04
C TRP A 26 4.63 8.92 5.57
N THR A 27 3.45 8.77 6.14
CA THR A 27 2.48 7.75 5.72
C THR A 27 1.60 8.33 4.63
N PHE A 28 1.52 7.64 3.49
CA PHE A 28 0.65 8.02 2.39
C PHE A 28 -0.81 7.67 2.70
N LEU A 29 -1.65 8.70 2.89
CA LEU A 29 -3.09 8.57 3.16
C LEU A 29 -3.89 8.70 1.86
N ALA A 30 -3.99 7.64 1.07
CA ALA A 30 -4.91 7.61 -0.09
C ALA A 30 -6.07 6.68 0.18
N SER A 31 -7.27 6.95 -0.34
CA SER A 31 -8.42 6.05 -0.13
C SER A 31 -8.25 4.64 -0.75
N TYR A 32 -7.20 4.44 -1.56
CA TYR A 32 -6.96 3.22 -2.34
C TYR A 32 -5.54 2.66 -2.11
N HIS A 33 -5.15 2.47 -0.84
CA HIS A 33 -3.87 1.86 -0.47
C HIS A 33 -4.07 0.59 0.37
N GLY A 34 -3.15 -0.37 0.23
CA GLY A 34 -2.92 -1.41 1.24
C GLY A 34 -3.65 -2.75 1.07
N GLY A 35 -4.53 -2.93 0.09
CA GLY A 35 -5.25 -4.20 -0.12
C GLY A 35 -5.24 -4.69 -1.56
N ALA A 36 -4.83 -5.94 -1.77
CA ALA A 36 -5.07 -6.68 -3.01
C ALA A 36 -6.18 -7.71 -2.75
N TRP A 37 -7.21 -7.71 -3.58
CA TRP A 37 -8.35 -8.61 -3.46
C TRP A 37 -8.37 -9.58 -4.63
N LEU A 38 -8.50 -10.87 -4.36
CA LEU A 38 -8.77 -11.88 -5.38
C LEU A 38 -10.27 -12.15 -5.43
N LEU A 39 -10.91 -11.78 -6.54
CA LEU A 39 -12.33 -12.01 -6.75
C LEU A 39 -12.53 -13.28 -7.58
N HIS A 40 -13.45 -14.14 -7.14
CA HIS A 40 -13.86 -15.33 -7.88
C HIS A 40 -15.38 -15.48 -7.85
N SER A 41 -15.93 -16.24 -8.81
CA SER A 41 -17.36 -16.55 -8.84
C SER A 41 -17.81 -17.27 -7.56
N PRO A 42 -19.00 -16.97 -7.01
CA PRO A 42 -19.52 -17.67 -5.84
C PRO A 42 -19.94 -19.10 -6.21
N THR A 43 -19.02 -20.05 -6.05
CA THR A 43 -19.26 -21.48 -6.26
C THR A 43 -19.35 -22.22 -4.92
N ARG A 44 -20.27 -23.19 -4.81
CA ARG A 44 -20.46 -24.02 -3.60
C ARG A 44 -19.18 -24.76 -3.16
N TYR A 45 -18.36 -25.17 -4.12
CA TYR A 45 -17.08 -25.81 -3.90
C TYR A 45 -16.01 -25.09 -4.71
N LEU A 46 -14.86 -24.82 -4.11
CA LEU A 46 -13.73 -24.21 -4.80
C LEU A 46 -13.05 -25.26 -5.69
N PRO A 47 -12.96 -25.07 -7.01
CA PRO A 47 -12.26 -26.01 -7.88
C PRO A 47 -10.80 -26.19 -7.43
N PRO A 48 -10.26 -27.42 -7.43
CA PRO A 48 -8.88 -27.68 -6.98
C PRO A 48 -7.82 -26.82 -7.69
N LYS A 49 -8.02 -26.52 -8.98
CA LYS A 49 -7.12 -25.63 -9.74
C LYS A 49 -7.11 -24.20 -9.22
N LEU A 50 -8.27 -23.67 -8.82
CA LEU A 50 -8.37 -22.32 -8.27
C LEU A 50 -7.73 -22.27 -6.88
N ARG A 51 -7.88 -23.32 -6.08
CA ARG A 51 -7.21 -23.45 -4.79
C ARG A 51 -5.70 -23.37 -4.92
N VAL A 52 -5.12 -24.21 -5.78
CA VAL A 52 -3.66 -24.22 -6.02
C VAL A 52 -3.17 -22.88 -6.55
N LEU A 53 -3.95 -22.19 -7.39
CA LEU A 53 -3.61 -20.84 -7.85
C LEU A 53 -3.58 -19.83 -6.70
N ILE A 54 -4.57 -19.86 -5.81
CA ILE A 54 -4.62 -19.00 -4.62
C ILE A 54 -3.40 -19.26 -3.75
N ASP A 55 -3.14 -20.53 -3.43
CA ASP A 55 -2.01 -20.94 -2.59
C ASP A 55 -0.68 -20.46 -3.21
N TYR A 56 -0.51 -20.62 -4.52
CA TYR A 56 0.67 -20.13 -5.24
C TYR A 56 0.82 -18.61 -5.19
N LEU A 57 -0.27 -17.86 -5.38
CA LEU A 57 -0.24 -16.39 -5.31
C LEU A 57 0.12 -15.91 -3.90
N VAL A 58 -0.45 -16.52 -2.86
CA VAL A 58 -0.12 -16.21 -1.46
C VAL A 58 1.36 -16.47 -1.20
N GLU A 59 1.88 -17.64 -1.59
CA GLU A 59 3.29 -17.97 -1.40
C GLU A 59 4.23 -16.98 -2.14
N CYS A 60 3.86 -16.55 -3.34
CA CYS A 60 4.65 -15.59 -4.11
C CYS A 60 4.63 -14.19 -3.46
N LEU A 61 3.47 -13.75 -2.98
CA LEU A 61 3.30 -12.43 -2.37
C LEU A 61 3.94 -12.35 -0.97
N GLU A 62 3.97 -13.45 -0.21
CA GLU A 62 4.71 -13.52 1.06
C GLU A 62 6.22 -13.33 0.89
N LYS A 63 6.77 -13.76 -0.25
CA LYS A 63 8.19 -13.60 -0.58
C LYS A 63 8.52 -12.22 -1.13
N GLU A 64 7.52 -11.44 -1.54
CA GLU A 64 7.76 -10.12 -2.12
C GLU A 64 8.30 -9.18 -1.03
N PRO A 65 9.44 -8.52 -1.27
CA PRO A 65 9.96 -7.55 -0.32
C PRO A 65 8.94 -6.43 -0.12
N THR A 66 8.73 -6.05 1.13
CA THR A 66 7.92 -4.87 1.48
C THR A 66 8.84 -3.71 1.84
N LEU A 67 8.44 -2.50 1.46
CA LEU A 67 9.09 -1.30 1.95
C LEU A 67 8.95 -1.30 3.48
N GLY A 68 10.07 -1.14 4.20
CA GLY A 68 10.05 -1.12 5.67
C GLY A 68 9.04 -0.10 6.22
N LYS A 69 8.51 -0.35 7.42
CA LYS A 69 7.51 0.52 8.05
C LYS A 69 8.04 1.97 8.14
N PRO A 70 7.35 2.95 7.52
CA PRO A 70 7.63 4.35 7.79
C PRO A 70 7.33 4.64 9.28
N GLY A 71 8.20 5.40 9.94
CA GLY A 71 7.90 5.93 11.28
C GLY A 71 8.27 5.07 12.50
N LYS A 72 9.40 4.34 12.49
CA LYS A 72 10.04 3.94 13.77
C LYS A 72 11.01 5.03 14.24
N SER A 73 10.52 6.27 14.37
CA SER A 73 11.22 7.28 15.17
C SER A 73 10.85 7.05 16.63
N ASN A 74 11.85 6.75 17.45
CA ASN A 74 11.74 6.76 18.91
C ASN A 74 11.59 8.23 19.36
N GLY A 75 10.40 8.81 19.22
CA GLY A 75 10.10 10.21 19.56
C GLY A 75 8.69 10.34 20.16
N PRO A 76 8.45 11.30 21.06
CA PRO A 76 7.19 11.38 21.80
C PRO A 76 6.02 11.63 20.84
N GLY A 77 4.94 10.87 21.04
CA GLY A 77 3.82 10.74 20.13
C GLY A 77 3.28 12.09 19.64
N TRP A 78 3.38 12.31 18.34
CA TRP A 78 2.61 13.34 17.66
C TRP A 78 1.33 12.69 17.13
N SER A 79 0.20 13.09 17.68
CA SER A 79 -1.12 12.80 17.12
C SER A 79 -1.26 13.54 15.79
N PRO A 80 -1.65 12.88 14.68
CA PRO A 80 -1.99 13.59 13.46
C PRO A 80 -3.10 14.60 13.77
N SER A 81 -2.79 15.88 13.62
CA SER A 81 -3.77 16.96 13.69
C SER A 81 -4.90 16.65 12.72
N GLU A 82 -6.11 16.61 13.25
CA GLU A 82 -7.37 16.62 12.52
C GLU A 82 -7.28 17.70 11.44
N TYR A 83 -7.27 17.28 10.17
CA TYR A 83 -7.22 18.20 9.05
C TYR A 83 -8.60 18.87 8.97
N GLU A 84 -8.71 20.05 9.58
CA GLU A 84 -9.91 20.87 9.53
C GLU A 84 -10.03 21.41 8.09
N LEU A 85 -10.96 20.82 7.32
CA LEU A 85 -11.27 21.23 5.97
C LEU A 85 -11.81 22.66 6.01
N PRO A 86 -11.14 23.67 5.39
CA PRO A 86 -11.60 25.06 5.38
C PRO A 86 -12.88 25.28 4.55
N GLU A 87 -13.45 24.21 3.99
CA GLU A 87 -14.59 24.20 3.08
C GLU A 87 -15.91 23.80 3.75
N SER A 88 -15.95 23.63 5.08
CA SER A 88 -17.22 23.43 5.82
C SER A 88 -18.02 24.72 6.06
N ASP A 89 -17.49 25.90 5.72
CA ASP A 89 -18.07 27.20 6.06
C ASP A 89 -18.62 27.97 4.83
N GLY A 90 -19.17 27.26 3.84
CA GLY A 90 -19.70 27.92 2.65
C GLY A 90 -20.68 27.10 1.80
N LEU A 91 -21.97 27.28 2.09
CA LEU A 91 -23.10 27.23 1.13
C LEU A 91 -23.41 25.87 0.45
N PHE A 92 -24.35 25.12 1.04
CA PHE A 92 -25.69 24.73 0.53
C PHE A 92 -26.17 23.43 1.19
#